data_AF-A0A645G4X5-F1
#
_entry.id   AF-A0A645G4X5-F1
#
_cell.length_a   1.000
_cell.length_b   1.000
_cell.length_c   1.000
_cell.angle_alpha   90.00
_cell.angle_beta   90.00
_cell.angle_gamma   90.00
#
_symmetry.space_group_name_H-M   'P 1'
#
loop_
_entity.id
_entity.type
_entity.pdbx_description
1 polymer ?
#
loop_
_entity_poly.entity_id
_entity_poly.type
_entity_poly.pdbx_seq_one_letter_code
_entity_poly.pdbx_strand_id
1 'polypeptide(L)'
;MHICILELLLGTGLRVSEMVNLNLNDVVFSDTKGFIRILGKGMVNRTLPVNQNVEIAIKEYLKVRKETNSNRLLIGQRGALGRGAVEIMLKNYGKKLGIDITPHMLRHTVGYRLVKKNTPMTTIQQILGHESILTRTFIPKLRSKIKRMH
;
A
#
# COMPACT_ATOMS: atom_id res chain seq x y z
N MET A 1 6.43 -9.66 -10.35
CA MET A 1 6.58 -8.24 -9.91
C MET A 1 5.26 -7.48 -9.83
N HIS A 2 4.48 -7.33 -10.91
CA HIS A 2 3.25 -6.50 -10.87
C HIS A 2 2.23 -6.95 -9.82
N ILE A 3 2.04 -8.27 -9.64
CA ILE A 3 1.18 -8.83 -8.59
C ILE A 3 1.63 -8.37 -7.20
N CYS A 4 2.92 -8.48 -6.88
CA CYS A 4 3.50 -7.99 -5.63
C CYS A 4 3.23 -6.49 -5.41
N ILE A 5 3.38 -5.66 -6.45
CA ILE A 5 3.07 -4.22 -6.35
C ILE A 5 1.59 -3.98 -6.03
N LEU A 6 0.68 -4.67 -6.72
CA LEU A 6 -0.76 -4.53 -6.50
C LEU A 6 -1.18 -5.01 -5.11
N GLU A 7 -0.68 -6.15 -4.67
CA GLU A 7 -0.93 -6.69 -3.33
C GLU A 7 -0.38 -5.75 -2.26
N LEU A 8 0.83 -5.23 -2.42
CA LEU A 8 1.37 -4.21 -1.49
C LEU A 8 0.44 -3.00 -1.41
N LEU A 9 0.03 -2.41 -2.53
CA LEU A 9 -0.83 -1.21 -2.53
C LEU A 9 -2.21 -1.48 -1.93
N LEU A 10 -2.85 -2.60 -2.30
CA LEU A 10 -4.23 -2.92 -1.89
C LEU A 10 -4.33 -3.63 -0.54
N GLY A 11 -3.30 -4.37 -0.15
CA GLY A 11 -3.25 -5.14 1.10
C GLY A 11 -2.76 -4.31 2.29
N THR A 12 -1.91 -3.30 2.05
CA THR A 12 -1.32 -2.48 3.13
C THR A 12 -1.78 -1.02 3.11
N GLY A 13 -2.26 -0.53 1.96
CA GLY A 13 -2.63 0.88 1.80
C GLY A 13 -1.44 1.84 1.82
N LEU A 14 -0.21 1.38 1.61
CA LEU A 14 1.00 2.21 1.56
C LEU A 14 0.90 3.38 0.57
N ARG A 15 1.57 4.51 0.88
CA ARG A 15 1.83 5.53 -0.15
C ARG A 15 2.79 4.93 -1.18
N VAL A 16 2.65 5.28 -2.47
CA VAL A 16 3.56 4.78 -3.50
C VAL A 16 5.02 5.10 -3.19
N SER A 17 5.29 6.28 -2.61
CA SER A 17 6.62 6.69 -2.17
C SER A 17 7.17 5.83 -1.02
N GLU A 18 6.32 5.38 -0.10
CA GLU A 18 6.73 4.48 0.99
C GLU A 18 7.05 3.10 0.41
N MET A 19 6.18 2.57 -0.45
CA MET A 19 6.33 1.24 -1.07
C MET A 19 7.61 1.12 -1.92
N VAL A 20 7.90 2.08 -2.80
CA VAL A 20 9.11 2.01 -3.65
C VAL A 20 10.41 2.18 -2.86
N ASN A 21 10.32 2.70 -1.64
CA ASN A 21 11.46 2.89 -0.74
C ASN A 21 11.61 1.75 0.28
N LEU A 22 10.80 0.69 0.24
CA LEU A 22 11.03 -0.48 1.08
C LEU A 22 12.36 -1.15 0.69
N ASN A 23 13.16 -1.49 1.70
CA ASN A 23 14.31 -2.36 1.57
C ASN A 23 13.94 -3.81 1.88
N LEU A 24 14.84 -4.74 1.58
CA LEU A 24 14.66 -6.16 1.94
C LEU A 24 14.50 -6.33 3.46
N ASN A 25 15.32 -5.64 4.24
CA ASN A 25 15.31 -5.70 5.71
C ASN A 25 14.08 -5.06 6.37
N ASP A 26 13.27 -4.31 5.59
CA ASP A 26 12.04 -3.70 6.09
C ASP A 26 10.87 -4.69 6.11
N VAL A 27 11.00 -5.83 5.42
CA VAL A 27 9.98 -6.86 5.33
C VAL A 27 10.35 -8.02 6.25
N VAL A 28 9.50 -8.29 7.25
CA VAL A 28 9.74 -9.35 8.23
C VAL A 28 8.52 -10.26 8.31
N PHE A 29 8.73 -11.54 8.06
CA PHE A 29 7.72 -12.56 8.19
C PHE A 29 8.00 -13.39 9.45
N SER A 30 7.00 -13.54 10.32
CA SER A 30 7.04 -14.52 11.42
C SER A 30 6.04 -15.64 11.13
N ASP A 31 6.23 -16.81 11.74
CA ASP A 31 5.40 -18.01 11.51
C ASP A 31 3.91 -17.80 11.83
N THR A 32 3.58 -16.78 12.63
CA THR A 32 2.20 -16.49 13.04
C THR A 32 1.64 -15.21 12.40
N LYS A 33 2.48 -14.22 12.09
CA LYS A 33 2.08 -12.92 11.51
C LYS A 33 3.21 -12.28 10.71
N GLY A 34 2.94 -11.86 9.48
CA GLY A 34 3.82 -10.98 8.70
C GLY A 34 3.65 -9.50 9.06
N PHE A 35 4.74 -8.73 9.00
CA PHE A 35 4.68 -7.28 9.10
C PHE A 35 5.71 -6.59 8.20
N ILE A 36 5.41 -5.35 7.80
CA ILE A 36 6.34 -4.48 7.09
C ILE A 36 6.64 -3.28 7.98
N ARG A 37 7.94 -3.02 8.20
CA ARG A 37 8.44 -1.81 8.85
C ARG A 37 8.53 -0.71 7.79
N ILE A 38 7.97 0.45 8.10
CA ILE A 38 7.94 1.57 7.16
C ILE A 38 8.58 2.77 7.83
N LEU A 39 9.59 3.32 7.15
CA LEU A 39 10.17 4.61 7.49
C LEU A 39 9.23 5.71 6.99
N GLY A 40 8.55 6.38 7.92
CA GLY A 40 7.70 7.53 7.61
C GLY A 40 8.51 8.81 7.38
N LYS A 41 7.88 9.83 6.77
CA LYS A 41 8.43 11.19 6.71
C LYS A 41 8.53 11.73 8.14
N GLY A 42 9.74 12.09 8.59
CA GLY A 42 10.00 12.64 9.92
C GLY A 42 10.52 11.65 10.98
N MET A 43 11.17 10.54 10.58
CA MET A 43 11.75 9.53 11.49
C MET A 43 10.75 8.79 12.39
N VAL A 44 9.45 8.86 12.09
CA VAL A 44 8.44 8.03 12.76
C VAL A 44 8.33 6.70 12.02
N ASN A 45 8.95 5.67 12.57
CA ASN A 45 8.81 4.30 12.09
C ASN A 45 7.44 3.77 12.50
N ARG A 46 6.70 3.21 11.54
CA ARG A 46 5.47 2.45 11.85
C ARG A 46 5.55 1.05 11.29
N THR A 47 4.97 0.11 12.01
CA THR A 47 4.84 -1.27 11.58
C THR A 47 3.43 -1.48 11.05
N LEU A 48 3.29 -1.98 9.83
CA LEU A 48 2.00 -2.37 9.27
C LEU A 48 1.89 -3.90 9.26
N PRO A 49 0.81 -4.46 9.83
CA PRO A 49 0.51 -5.87 9.63
C PRO A 49 0.24 -6.11 8.15
N VAL A 50 0.76 -7.21 7.62
CA VAL A 50 0.43 -7.65 6.26
C VAL A 50 -0.44 -8.88 6.30
N ASN A 51 -1.34 -8.99 5.32
CA ASN A 51 -2.13 -10.21 5.15
C ASN A 51 -1.31 -11.28 4.41
N GLN A 52 -1.83 -12.51 4.43
CA GLN A 52 -1.19 -13.65 3.79
C GLN A 52 -0.98 -13.45 2.27
N ASN A 53 -1.88 -12.75 1.58
CA ASN A 53 -1.75 -12.48 0.15
C ASN A 53 -0.53 -11.60 -0.16
N VAL A 54 -0.30 -10.55 0.63
CA VAL A 54 0.88 -9.69 0.50
C VAL A 54 2.15 -10.49 0.75
N GLU A 55 2.16 -11.32 1.80
CA GLU A 55 3.30 -12.18 2.12
C GLU A 55 3.62 -13.16 0.98
N ILE A 56 2.61 -13.89 0.47
CA ILE A 56 2.76 -14.79 -0.68
C ILE A 56 3.30 -14.03 -1.88
N ALA A 57 2.72 -12.88 -2.21
CA ALA A 57 3.12 -12.12 -3.37
C ALA A 57 4.56 -11.58 -3.28
N ILE A 58 5.01 -11.21 -2.07
CA ILE A 58 6.41 -10.83 -1.83
C ILE A 58 7.31 -12.06 -1.98
N LYS A 59 6.99 -13.18 -1.33
CA LYS A 59 7.78 -14.43 -1.42
C LYS A 59 7.93 -14.91 -2.86
N GLU A 60 6.84 -14.96 -3.63
CA GLU A 60 6.88 -15.32 -5.06
C GLU A 60 7.69 -14.33 -5.88
N TYR A 61 7.61 -13.03 -5.58
CA TYR A 61 8.45 -12.05 -6.25
C TYR A 61 9.94 -12.21 -5.91
N LEU A 62 10.28 -12.52 -4.65
CA LEU A 62 11.68 -12.72 -4.24
C LEU A 62 12.35 -13.88 -4.98
N LYS A 63 11.61 -14.95 -5.32
CA LYS A 63 12.11 -16.08 -6.13
C LYS A 63 12.59 -15.65 -7.52
N VAL A 64 12.01 -14.59 -8.09
CA VAL A 64 12.30 -14.09 -9.43
C VAL A 64 12.90 -12.68 -9.42
N ARG A 65 13.27 -12.18 -8.24
CA ARG A 65 13.86 -10.84 -8.08
C ARG A 65 15.26 -10.87 -8.69
N LYS A 66 15.54 -9.90 -9.56
CA LYS A 66 16.87 -9.75 -10.17
C LYS A 66 17.94 -9.55 -9.11
N GLU A 67 19.08 -10.20 -9.30
CA GLU A 67 20.27 -9.93 -8.51
C GLU A 67 20.79 -8.53 -8.79
N THR A 68 21.13 -7.79 -7.74
CA THR A 68 21.59 -6.41 -7.82
C THR A 68 22.21 -5.99 -6.49
N ASN A 69 23.14 -5.04 -6.53
CA ASN A 69 23.73 -4.42 -5.34
C ASN A 69 22.74 -3.50 -4.59
N SER A 70 21.55 -3.26 -5.13
CA SER A 70 20.53 -2.46 -4.47
C SER A 70 19.79 -3.25 -3.38
N ASN A 71 19.73 -2.68 -2.17
CA ASN A 71 18.94 -3.23 -1.05
C ASN A 71 17.42 -2.98 -1.19
N ARG A 72 16.96 -2.30 -2.24
CA ARG A 72 15.52 -2.02 -2.45
C ARG A 72 14.76 -3.31 -2.70
N LEU A 73 13.59 -3.46 -2.10
CA LEU A 73 12.71 -4.62 -2.31
C LEU A 73 12.37 -4.74 -3.81
N LEU A 74 11.82 -3.67 -4.39
CA LEU A 74 11.32 -3.65 -5.75
C LEU A 74 12.39 -3.19 -6.75
N ILE A 75 12.72 -4.04 -7.72
CA ILE A 75 13.73 -3.79 -8.75
C ILE A 75 13.05 -3.81 -10.12
N GLY A 76 13.11 -2.67 -10.81
CA GLY A 76 12.68 -2.51 -12.19
C GLY A 76 13.77 -2.89 -13.19
N GLN A 77 13.54 -2.58 -14.48
CA GLN A 77 14.48 -2.91 -15.54
C GLN A 77 15.83 -2.18 -15.43
N ARG A 78 15.83 -0.95 -14.90
CA ARG A 78 17.00 -0.06 -14.81
C ARG A 78 17.54 0.08 -13.38
N GLY A 79 17.28 -0.88 -12.49
CA GLY A 79 17.62 -0.81 -11.07
C GLY A 79 16.39 -0.61 -10.18
N ALA A 80 16.54 0.08 -9.05
CA ALA A 80 15.46 0.29 -8.08
C ALA A 80 14.19 0.87 -8.75
N LEU A 81 13.03 0.32 -8.40
CA LEU A 81 11.76 0.73 -9.00
C LEU A 81 11.40 2.16 -8.57
N GLY A 82 11.14 3.05 -9.52
CA GLY A 82 10.69 4.42 -9.26
C GLY A 82 9.16 4.57 -9.21
N ARG A 83 8.68 5.66 -8.61
CA ARG A 83 7.24 6.01 -8.55
C ARG A 83 6.59 6.08 -9.93
N GLY A 84 7.24 6.76 -10.89
CA GLY A 84 6.73 6.90 -12.24
C GLY A 84 6.53 5.55 -12.96
N ALA A 85 7.38 4.56 -12.69
CA ALA A 85 7.22 3.22 -13.26
C ALA A 85 5.95 2.53 -12.73
N VAL A 86 5.63 2.71 -11.44
CA VAL A 86 4.37 2.21 -10.85
C VAL A 86 3.16 2.91 -11.46
N GLU A 87 3.22 4.24 -11.63
CA GLU A 87 2.13 5.01 -12.24
C GLU A 87 1.89 4.61 -13.69
N ILE A 88 2.95 4.43 -14.48
CA ILE A 88 2.85 3.93 -15.86
C ILE A 88 2.24 2.52 -15.87
N MET A 89 2.70 1.63 -14.99
CA MET A 89 2.16 0.28 -14.86
C MET A 89 0.64 0.31 -14.60
N LEU A 90 0.20 1.09 -13.61
CA LEU A 90 -1.22 1.22 -13.28
C LEU A 90 -2.02 1.87 -14.40
N LYS A 91 -1.49 2.90 -15.06
CA LYS A 91 -2.13 3.54 -16.22
C LYS A 91 -2.34 2.55 -17.37
N ASN A 92 -1.37 1.68 -17.62
CA ASN A 92 -1.48 0.65 -18.67
C ASN A 92 -2.55 -0.38 -18.35
N TYR A 93 -2.65 -0.83 -17.09
CA TYR A 93 -3.75 -1.72 -16.67
C TYR A 93 -5.10 -1.01 -16.70
N GLY A 94 -5.15 0.24 -16.25
CA GLY A 94 -6.36 1.06 -16.30
C GLY A 94 -6.91 1.20 -17.71
N LYS A 95 -6.05 1.54 -18.69
CA LYS A 95 -6.42 1.60 -20.10
C LYS A 95 -7.03 0.29 -20.62
N LYS A 96 -6.45 -0.86 -20.26
CA LYS A 96 -6.95 -2.18 -20.68
C LYS A 96 -8.32 -2.49 -20.08
N LEU A 97 -8.61 -1.97 -18.89
CA LEU A 97 -9.85 -2.17 -18.17
C LEU A 97 -10.89 -1.06 -18.44
N GLY A 98 -10.54 -0.04 -19.21
CA GLY A 98 -11.40 1.13 -19.44
C GLY A 98 -11.64 1.99 -18.20
N ILE A 99 -10.73 1.96 -17.21
CA ILE A 99 -10.85 2.72 -15.96
C ILE A 99 -9.55 3.45 -15.62
N ASP A 100 -9.64 4.60 -14.97
CA ASP A 100 -8.45 5.26 -14.43
C ASP A 100 -8.03 4.63 -13.11
N ILE A 101 -6.76 4.26 -13.02
CA ILE A 101 -6.17 3.67 -11.81
C ILE A 101 -4.90 4.43 -11.46
N THR A 102 -4.87 4.96 -10.24
CA THR A 102 -3.70 5.62 -9.66
C THR A 102 -3.37 5.02 -8.29
N PRO A 103 -2.11 5.12 -7.80
CA PRO A 103 -1.77 4.62 -6.47
C PRO A 103 -2.62 5.27 -5.37
N HIS A 104 -2.98 6.54 -5.56
CA HIS A 104 -3.83 7.27 -4.61
C HIS A 104 -5.25 6.69 -4.56
N MET A 105 -5.85 6.37 -5.71
CA MET A 105 -7.18 5.74 -5.78
C MET A 105 -7.19 4.34 -5.14
N LEU A 106 -6.16 3.53 -5.38
CA LEU A 106 -6.04 2.23 -4.73
C LEU A 106 -5.95 2.39 -3.21
N ARG A 107 -5.18 3.35 -2.73
CA ARG A 107 -5.07 3.65 -1.30
C ARG A 107 -6.40 4.17 -0.70
N HIS A 108 -7.14 5.01 -1.42
CA HIS A 108 -8.51 5.41 -1.02
C HIS A 108 -9.43 4.21 -0.90
N THR A 109 -9.31 3.25 -1.82
CA THR A 109 -10.10 2.01 -1.80
C THR A 109 -9.83 1.21 -0.53
N VAL A 110 -8.57 1.14 -0.08
CA VAL A 110 -8.21 0.52 1.20
C VAL A 110 -8.86 1.26 2.37
N GLY A 111 -8.74 2.59 2.42
CA GLY A 111 -9.39 3.40 3.46
C GLY A 111 -10.91 3.19 3.52
N TYR A 112 -11.58 3.19 2.37
CA TYR A 112 -13.01 2.92 2.28
C TYR A 112 -13.38 1.52 2.77
N ARG A 113 -12.60 0.48 2.42
CA ARG A 113 -12.82 -0.89 2.89
C ARG A 113 -12.71 -0.99 4.41
N LEU A 114 -11.74 -0.32 5.03
CA LEU A 114 -11.59 -0.30 6.49
C LEU A 114 -12.76 0.40 7.18
N VAL A 115 -13.21 1.53 6.62
CA VAL A 115 -14.40 2.24 7.09
C VAL A 115 -15.65 1.36 7.00
N LYS A 116 -15.86 0.67 5.86
CA LYS A 116 -17.00 -0.24 5.66
C LYS A 116 -16.99 -1.42 6.64
N LYS A 117 -15.81 -1.82 7.13
CA LYS A 117 -15.63 -2.84 8.17
C LYS A 117 -15.77 -2.30 9.59
N ASN A 118 -16.26 -1.07 9.78
CA ASN A 118 -16.37 -0.42 11.09
C ASN A 118 -15.05 -0.37 11.87
N THR A 119 -13.91 -0.28 11.16
CA THR A 119 -12.60 -0.15 11.82
C THR A 119 -12.50 1.22 12.51
N PRO A 120 -12.04 1.31 13.77
CA PRO A 120 -11.90 2.59 14.47
C PRO A 120 -11.02 3.58 13.71
N MET A 121 -11.43 4.85 13.65
CA MET A 121 -10.73 5.89 12.87
C MET A 121 -9.25 6.03 13.27
N THR A 122 -8.94 5.88 14.55
CA THR A 122 -7.57 5.89 15.09
C THR A 122 -6.72 4.78 14.45
N THR A 123 -7.26 3.57 14.33
CA THR A 123 -6.60 2.44 13.64
C THR A 123 -6.44 2.70 12.15
N ILE A 124 -7.44 3.27 11.48
CA ILE A 124 -7.33 3.61 10.04
C ILE A 124 -6.25 4.68 9.82
N GLN A 125 -6.16 5.68 10.69
CA GLN A 125 -5.13 6.72 10.66
C GLN A 125 -3.72 6.14 10.89
N GLN A 126 -3.57 5.16 11.79
CA GLN A 126 -2.31 4.45 11.98
C GLN A 126 -1.91 3.64 10.74
N ILE A 127 -2.85 2.91 10.14
CA ILE A 127 -2.58 2.07 8.96
C ILE A 127 -2.16 2.92 7.76
N LEU A 128 -2.97 3.93 7.42
CA LEU A 128 -2.67 4.80 6.30
C LEU A 128 -1.49 5.74 6.65
N GLY A 129 -1.24 6.03 7.92
CA GLY A 129 -0.26 7.01 8.36
C GLY A 129 -0.85 8.40 8.39
N HIS A 130 -0.54 9.12 9.46
CA HIS A 130 -1.08 10.44 9.77
C HIS A 130 -1.01 11.38 8.56
N GLU A 131 -2.13 12.08 8.38
CA GLU A 131 -2.42 13.15 7.42
C GLU A 131 -2.95 12.83 5.99
N SER A 132 -4.13 13.43 5.78
CA SER A 132 -4.67 14.05 4.57
C SER A 132 -5.56 13.24 3.63
N ILE A 133 -5.40 11.92 3.52
CA ILE A 133 -6.14 11.16 2.48
C ILE A 133 -7.59 10.85 2.89
N LEU A 134 -7.84 10.51 4.16
CA LEU A 134 -9.20 10.23 4.66
C LEU A 134 -10.04 11.50 4.80
N THR A 135 -9.40 12.60 5.20
CA THR A 135 -10.08 13.81 5.68
C THR A 135 -10.71 14.61 4.56
N ARG A 136 -10.11 14.65 3.36
CA ARG A 136 -10.52 15.61 2.32
C ARG A 136 -11.79 15.21 1.56
N THR A 137 -12.14 13.93 1.46
CA THR A 137 -13.24 13.50 0.54
C THR A 137 -14.24 12.51 1.13
N PHE A 138 -13.86 11.69 2.12
CA PHE A 138 -14.71 10.57 2.58
C PHE A 138 -15.46 10.84 3.90
N ILE A 139 -14.84 11.50 4.88
CA ILE A 139 -15.45 11.75 6.20
C ILE A 139 -16.76 12.58 6.13
N PRO A 140 -16.90 13.63 5.30
CA PRO A 140 -18.13 14.41 5.25
C PRO A 140 -19.34 13.58 4.80
N LYS A 141 -19.17 12.76 3.74
CA LYS A 141 -20.24 11.93 3.17
C LYS A 141 -20.65 10.76 4.06
N LEU A 142 -19.76 10.29 4.94
CA LEU A 142 -20.08 9.21 5.86
C LEU A 142 -20.71 9.71 7.17
N ARG A 143 -20.25 10.86 7.70
CA ARG A 143 -20.86 11.52 8.86
C ARG A 143 -22.34 11.85 8.61
N SER A 144 -22.69 12.31 7.40
CA SER A 144 -24.09 12.60 7.04
C SER A 144 -24.98 11.37 6.97
N LYS A 145 -24.41 10.18 6.73
CA LYS A 145 -25.17 8.92 6.60
C LYS A 145 -25.36 8.23 7.95
N ILE A 146 -24.35 8.29 8.83
CA ILE A 146 -24.43 7.75 10.19
C ILE A 146 -25.36 8.60 11.06
N LYS A 147 -25.35 9.94 10.92
CA LYS A 147 -26.24 10.86 11.65
C LYS A 147 -27.73 10.78 11.22
N ARG A 148 -28.05 10.05 10.14
CA ARG A 148 -29.43 9.80 9.67
C ARG A 148 -29.96 8.42 10.07
N MET A 149 -29.13 7.58 10.69
CA MET A 149 -29.50 6.26 11.20
C MET A 149 -29.68 6.25 12.73
N HIS A 150 -29.60 7.42 13.37
CA HIS A 150 -30.03 7.70 14.74
C HIS A 150 -31.06 8.83 14.70
#